data_AF-A0A7S4C526-F1
#
_entry.id   AF-A0A7S4C526-F1
#
_cell.length_a   1.000
_cell.length_b   1.000
_cell.length_c   1.000
_cell.angle_alpha   90.00
_cell.angle_beta   90.00
_cell.angle_gamma   90.00
#
_symmetry.space_group_name_H-M   'P 1'
#
loop_
_entity.id
_entity.type
_entity.pdbx_description
1 polymer ?
#
loop_
_entity_poly.entity_id
_entity_poly.type
_entity_poly.pdbx_seq_one_letter_code
_entity_poly.pdbx_strand_id
1 'polypeptide(L)'
;SGPSFRERPHVWRLFVSLRDAITQANQRLPCATCAFVSSGLAILISPQHPMYKPLNSYVLTKPYLELAEVHMFFACFHSGSPKARDERIWVLSLLRAAIRSRLDAKLAVHKHILQLVISFYDSPISDLPS
;
A
#
# COMPACT_ATOMS: atom_id res chain seq x y z
N SER A 1 -32.90 -10.51 7.91
CA SER A 1 -31.44 -10.52 8.09
C SER A 1 -30.82 -9.68 7.00
N GLY A 2 -30.22 -8.54 7.32
CA GLY A 2 -29.59 -7.67 6.32
C GLY A 2 -28.43 -8.37 5.59
N PRO A 3 -28.00 -7.86 4.42
CA PRO A 3 -26.84 -8.43 3.73
C PRO A 3 -25.65 -8.45 4.69
N SER A 4 -25.16 -9.65 4.99
CA SER A 4 -24.00 -9.83 5.87
C SER A 4 -22.75 -9.36 5.13
N PHE A 5 -22.10 -8.31 5.65
CA PHE A 5 -20.82 -7.81 5.16
C PHE A 5 -19.72 -8.81 5.54
N ARG A 6 -19.44 -9.78 4.66
CA ARG A 6 -18.54 -10.92 4.92
C ARG A 6 -17.09 -10.46 5.14
N GLU A 7 -16.73 -9.33 4.56
CA GLU A 7 -15.39 -8.75 4.58
C GLU A 7 -15.12 -7.90 5.83
N ARG A 8 -16.12 -7.77 6.72
CA ARG A 8 -16.02 -7.02 7.98
C ARG A 8 -14.75 -7.32 8.79
N PRO A 9 -14.30 -8.57 8.97
CA PRO A 9 -13.09 -8.85 9.74
C PRO A 9 -11.82 -8.26 9.12
N HIS A 10 -11.71 -8.24 7.79
CA HIS A 10 -10.54 -7.73 7.09
C HIS A 10 -10.47 -6.20 7.17
N VAL A 11 -11.60 -5.54 6.94
CA VAL A 11 -11.73 -4.08 7.12
C VAL A 11 -11.46 -3.68 8.57
N TRP A 12 -11.99 -4.45 9.52
CA TRP A 12 -11.73 -4.23 10.94
C TRP A 12 -10.24 -4.35 11.27
N ARG A 13 -9.55 -5.36 10.73
CA ARG A 13 -8.11 -5.53 10.95
C ARG A 13 -7.31 -4.32 10.44
N LEU A 14 -7.66 -3.77 9.27
CA LEU A 14 -7.01 -2.57 8.73
C LEU A 14 -7.21 -1.34 9.64
N PHE A 15 -8.43 -1.15 10.16
CA PHE A 15 -8.68 -0.03 11.07
C PHE A 15 -8.04 -0.19 12.44
N VAL A 16 -7.99 -1.42 12.98
CA VAL A 16 -7.28 -1.71 14.21
C VAL A 16 -5.78 -1.44 14.05
N SER A 17 -5.17 -1.90 12.96
CA SER A 17 -3.74 -1.65 12.73
C SER A 17 -3.43 -0.16 12.52
N LEU A 18 -4.34 0.61 11.90
CA LEU A 18 -4.21 2.08 11.83
C LEU A 18 -4.37 2.74 13.20
N ARG A 19 -5.40 2.36 13.97
CA ARG A 19 -5.65 2.90 15.31
C ARG A 19 -4.44 2.68 16.21
N ASP A 20 -3.89 1.47 16.20
CA ASP A 20 -2.76 1.08 17.06
C ASP A 20 -1.44 1.75 16.63
N ALA A 21 -1.39 2.33 15.42
CA ALA A 21 -0.27 3.13 14.94
C ALA A 21 -0.28 4.58 15.44
N ILE A 22 -1.45 5.08 15.87
CA ILE A 22 -1.62 6.46 16.33
C ILE A 22 -1.26 6.50 17.82
N THR A 23 -0.14 7.15 18.14
CA THR A 23 0.40 7.20 19.50
C THR A 23 0.14 8.52 20.21
N GLN A 24 -0.30 9.54 19.47
CA GLN A 24 -0.56 10.89 20.02
C GLN A 24 -1.95 11.39 19.60
N ALA A 25 -2.60 12.13 20.49
CA ALA A 25 -3.85 12.81 20.16
C ALA A 25 -3.62 13.83 19.02
N ASN A 26 -4.53 13.84 18.04
CA ASN A 26 -4.44 14.70 16.85
C ASN A 26 -3.16 14.50 16.02
N GLN A 27 -2.53 13.31 16.10
CA GLN A 27 -1.39 12.98 15.26
C GLN A 27 -1.77 13.09 13.78
N ARG A 28 -1.03 13.93 13.06
CA ARG A 28 -1.22 14.08 11.62
C ARG A 28 -0.73 12.80 10.92
N LEU A 29 -1.62 12.17 10.16
CA LEU A 29 -1.28 10.99 9.37
C LEU A 29 -0.51 11.40 8.09
N PRO A 30 0.59 10.69 7.76
CA PRO A 30 1.25 10.79 6.47
C PRO A 30 0.31 10.50 5.29
N CYS A 31 0.47 11.22 4.18
CA CYS A 31 -0.32 10.98 2.97
C CYS A 31 -0.11 9.56 2.42
N ALA A 32 1.07 8.98 2.63
CA ALA A 32 1.36 7.59 2.28
C ALA A 32 0.42 6.63 3.03
N THR A 33 0.27 6.80 4.34
CA THR A 33 -0.67 5.99 5.15
C THR A 33 -2.10 6.21 4.72
N CYS A 34 -2.52 7.46 4.54
CA CYS A 34 -3.89 7.77 4.12
C CYS A 34 -4.22 7.12 2.76
N ALA A 35 -3.30 7.17 1.80
CA ALA A 35 -3.46 6.55 0.50
C ALA A 35 -3.53 5.02 0.61
N PHE A 36 -2.65 4.40 1.41
CA PHE A 36 -2.67 2.96 1.65
C PHE A 36 -3.98 2.51 2.30
N VAL A 37 -4.45 3.20 3.34
CA VAL A 37 -5.70 2.85 4.02
C VAL A 37 -6.91 3.05 3.10
N SER A 38 -6.97 4.17 2.38
CA SER A 38 -8.08 4.48 1.47
C SER A 38 -8.16 3.47 0.32
N SER A 39 -7.05 3.22 -0.37
CA SER A 39 -7.01 2.24 -1.45
C SER A 39 -7.19 0.82 -0.94
N GLY A 40 -6.58 0.49 0.20
CA GLY A 40 -6.70 -0.81 0.84
C GLY A 40 -8.13 -1.12 1.27
N LEU A 41 -8.87 -0.15 1.79
CA LEU A 41 -10.28 -0.31 2.10
C LEU A 41 -11.09 -0.65 0.85
N ALA A 42 -10.89 0.09 -0.26
CA ALA A 42 -11.56 -0.17 -1.52
C ALA A 42 -11.26 -1.59 -2.07
N ILE A 43 -10.05 -2.10 -1.84
CA ILE A 43 -9.67 -3.47 -2.21
C ILE A 43 -10.34 -4.51 -1.28
N LEU A 44 -10.30 -4.30 0.04
CA LEU A 44 -10.81 -5.27 1.02
C LEU A 44 -12.33 -5.45 0.97
N ILE A 45 -13.07 -4.49 0.42
CA ILE A 45 -14.51 -4.64 0.15
C ILE A 45 -14.82 -5.34 -1.18
N SER A 46 -13.79 -5.70 -1.97
CA SER A 46 -13.93 -6.37 -3.27
C SER A 46 -13.04 -7.62 -3.34
N PRO A 47 -13.54 -8.79 -2.93
CA PRO A 47 -12.77 -10.05 -2.94
C PRO A 47 -12.25 -10.48 -4.32
N GLN A 48 -12.85 -9.98 -5.40
CA GLN A 48 -12.45 -10.26 -6.78
C GLN A 48 -11.26 -9.40 -7.22
N HIS A 49 -10.91 -8.36 -6.46
CA HIS A 49 -9.79 -7.48 -6.79
C HIS A 49 -8.46 -8.25 -6.75
N PRO A 50 -7.55 -8.09 -7.75
CA PRO A 50 -6.28 -8.83 -7.79
C PRO A 50 -5.43 -8.66 -6.53
N MET A 51 -5.44 -7.47 -5.94
CA MET A 51 -4.72 -7.14 -4.70
C MET A 51 -5.35 -7.68 -3.42
N TYR A 52 -6.56 -8.26 -3.45
CA TYR A 52 -7.28 -8.63 -2.23
C TYR A 52 -6.47 -9.59 -1.35
N LYS A 53 -6.01 -10.71 -1.91
CA LYS A 53 -5.23 -11.72 -1.18
C LYS A 53 -3.92 -11.15 -0.61
N PRO A 54 -3.02 -10.54 -1.41
CA PRO A 54 -1.75 -10.05 -0.88
C PRO A 54 -1.95 -8.94 0.17
N LEU A 55 -2.93 -8.05 -0.03
CA LEU A 55 -3.23 -7.00 0.95
C LEU A 55 -3.77 -7.57 2.26
N ASN A 56 -4.73 -8.49 2.19
CA ASN A 56 -5.31 -9.09 3.38
C ASN A 56 -4.26 -9.85 4.20
N SER A 57 -3.42 -10.64 3.53
CA SER A 57 -2.27 -11.31 4.17
C SER A 57 -1.32 -10.31 4.82
N TYR A 58 -0.97 -9.22 4.12
CA TYR A 58 -0.11 -8.19 4.67
C TYR A 58 -0.68 -7.59 5.96
N VAL A 59 -1.94 -7.15 5.93
CA VAL A 59 -2.60 -6.49 7.07
C VAL A 59 -2.77 -7.43 8.27
N LEU A 60 -2.99 -8.73 8.04
CA LEU A 60 -3.08 -9.75 9.10
C LEU A 60 -1.74 -9.96 9.83
N THR A 61 -0.61 -9.80 9.16
CA THR A 61 0.72 -9.97 9.77
C THR A 61 1.20 -8.76 10.59
N LYS A 62 0.52 -7.62 10.50
CA LYS A 62 0.97 -6.36 11.08
C LYS A 62 0.20 -6.05 12.37
N PRO A 63 0.87 -5.93 13.53
CA PRO A 63 0.21 -5.50 14.76
C PRO A 63 -0.32 -4.06 14.64
N TYR A 64 0.44 -3.18 13.98
CA TYR A 64 0.07 -1.81 13.62
C TYR A 64 0.66 -1.43 12.25
N LEU A 65 0.15 -0.36 11.64
CA LEU A 65 0.71 0.21 10.41
C LEU A 65 1.86 1.17 10.74
N GLU A 66 3.02 0.99 10.13
CA GLU A 66 4.07 2.00 10.23
C GLU A 66 3.62 3.26 9.46
N LEU A 67 3.52 4.42 10.11
CA LEU A 67 2.92 5.61 9.49
C LEU A 67 3.86 6.23 8.44
N ALA A 68 5.16 6.02 8.58
CA ALA A 68 6.21 6.64 7.77
C ALA A 68 6.73 5.74 6.63
N GLU A 69 5.87 4.96 5.97
CA GLU A 69 6.31 4.12 4.85
C GLU A 69 5.29 3.98 3.70
N VAL A 70 5.80 3.59 2.54
CA VAL A 70 4.99 3.08 1.43
C VAL A 70 4.82 1.57 1.64
N HIS A 71 3.75 1.19 2.33
CA HIS A 71 3.48 -0.21 2.65
C HIS A 71 3.45 -1.08 1.37
N MET A 72 3.96 -2.30 1.49
CA MET A 72 4.04 -3.29 0.41
C MET A 72 4.90 -2.88 -0.81
N PHE A 73 5.64 -1.77 -0.78
CA PHE A 73 6.47 -1.32 -1.91
C PHE A 73 7.33 -2.43 -2.51
N PHE A 74 8.22 -3.03 -1.71
CA PHE A 74 9.14 -4.05 -2.21
C PHE A 74 8.43 -5.30 -2.71
N ALA A 75 7.38 -5.74 -2.00
CA ALA A 75 6.61 -6.93 -2.34
C ALA A 75 5.88 -6.78 -3.68
N CYS A 76 5.24 -5.63 -3.91
CA CYS A 76 4.53 -5.35 -5.15
C CYS A 76 5.48 -4.98 -6.30
N PHE A 77 6.54 -4.22 -6.00
CA PHE A 77 7.45 -3.72 -7.03
C PHE A 77 8.28 -4.84 -7.68
N HIS A 78 8.78 -5.78 -6.87
CA HIS A 78 9.58 -6.92 -7.32
C HIS A 78 8.75 -8.19 -7.54
N SER A 79 7.44 -8.07 -7.64
CA SER A 79 6.58 -9.23 -7.83
C SER A 79 6.88 -9.96 -9.13
N GLY A 80 7.00 -11.28 -9.03
CA GLY A 80 7.02 -12.21 -10.17
C GLY A 80 5.66 -12.85 -10.45
N SER A 81 4.57 -12.36 -9.83
CA SER A 81 3.24 -12.94 -10.03
C SER A 81 2.70 -12.66 -11.44
N PRO A 82 1.72 -13.44 -11.93
CA PRO A 82 0.99 -13.10 -13.17
C PRO A 82 0.28 -11.74 -13.13
N LYS A 83 0.17 -11.11 -11.95
CA LYS A 83 -0.44 -9.80 -11.72
C LYS A 83 0.60 -8.74 -11.33
N ALA A 84 1.88 -9.01 -11.53
CA ALA A 84 2.97 -8.12 -11.14
C ALA A 84 2.84 -6.70 -11.73
N ARG A 85 2.27 -6.54 -12.93
CA ARG A 85 1.98 -5.23 -13.52
C ARG A 85 0.95 -4.45 -12.70
N ASP A 86 -0.16 -5.07 -12.33
CA ASP A 86 -1.22 -4.45 -11.53
C ASP A 86 -0.70 -4.11 -10.13
N GLU A 87 0.11 -5.00 -9.55
CA GLU A 87 0.78 -4.79 -8.26
C GLU A 87 1.74 -3.60 -8.30
N ARG A 88 2.58 -3.49 -9.35
CA ARG A 88 3.46 -2.34 -9.58
C ARG A 88 2.69 -1.04 -9.76
N ILE A 89 1.66 -1.04 -10.60
CA ILE A 89 0.83 0.16 -10.84
C ILE A 89 0.19 0.64 -9.53
N TRP A 90 -0.37 -0.30 -8.75
CA TRP A 90 -0.98 0.00 -7.48
C TRP A 90 0.02 0.67 -6.53
N VAL A 91 1.20 0.07 -6.34
CA VAL A 91 2.16 0.60 -5.38
C VAL A 91 2.84 1.89 -5.84
N LEU A 92 3.01 2.09 -7.15
CA LEU A 92 3.45 3.37 -7.71
C LEU A 92 2.40 4.48 -7.51
N SER A 93 1.11 4.15 -7.50
CA SER A 93 0.06 5.10 -7.17
C SER A 93 0.14 5.58 -5.71
N LEU A 94 0.50 4.68 -4.79
CA LEU A 94 0.74 5.01 -3.38
C LEU A 94 1.99 5.88 -3.23
N LEU A 95 3.07 5.53 -3.93
CA LEU A 95 4.29 6.33 -3.96
C LEU A 95 4.03 7.76 -4.46
N ARG A 96 3.24 7.90 -5.53
CA ARG A 96 2.82 9.21 -6.06
C ARG A 96 2.09 10.04 -4.99
N ALA A 97 1.23 9.43 -4.18
CA ALA A 97 0.54 10.13 -3.09
C ALA A 97 1.52 10.54 -1.98
N ALA A 98 2.49 9.68 -1.66
CA ALA A 98 3.52 9.95 -0.66
C ALA A 98 4.42 11.14 -1.05
N ILE A 99 4.89 11.22 -2.29
CA ILE A 99 5.83 12.29 -2.71
C ILE A 99 5.18 13.68 -2.84
N ARG A 100 3.85 13.79 -2.93
CA ARG A 100 3.15 15.07 -3.06
C ARG A 100 3.14 15.89 -1.77
N SER A 101 3.41 15.27 -0.63
CA SER A 101 3.45 15.92 0.68
C SER A 101 4.90 16.15 1.12
N ARG A 102 5.28 17.39 1.44
CA ARG A 102 6.65 17.73 1.87
C ARG A 102 7.11 16.99 3.13
N LEU A 103 6.18 16.60 4.00
CA LEU A 103 6.47 15.80 5.20
C LEU A 103 6.81 14.35 4.83
N ASP A 104 6.22 13.85 3.74
CA ASP A 104 6.28 12.45 3.33
C ASP A 104 7.34 12.22 2.23
N ALA A 105 7.78 13.28 1.54
CA ALA A 105 8.88 13.21 0.57
C ALA A 105 10.16 12.65 1.18
N LYS A 106 10.43 12.91 2.47
CA LYS A 106 11.55 12.30 3.21
C LYS A 106 11.46 10.77 3.29
N LEU A 107 10.25 10.21 3.28
CA LEU A 107 10.01 8.77 3.36
C LEU A 107 10.44 8.04 2.08
N ALA A 108 10.18 8.65 0.92
CA ALA A 108 10.60 8.11 -0.38
C ALA A 108 12.12 8.17 -0.59
N VAL A 109 12.78 9.17 -0.01
CA VAL A 109 14.24 9.34 -0.06
C VAL A 109 14.95 8.38 0.89
N HIS A 110 14.38 8.10 2.07
CA HIS A 110 15.05 7.31 3.12
C HIS A 110 15.27 5.83 2.75
N LYS A 111 14.46 5.26 1.84
CA LYS A 111 14.52 3.83 1.50
C LYS A 111 15.02 3.54 0.07
N HIS A 112 15.69 4.49 -0.60
CA HIS A 112 16.15 4.35 -1.99
C HIS A 112 15.05 3.98 -3.01
N ILE A 113 13.78 4.19 -2.65
CA ILE A 113 12.62 3.81 -3.47
C ILE A 113 12.67 4.52 -4.83
N LEU A 114 12.99 5.81 -4.84
CA LEU A 114 13.09 6.58 -6.07
C LEU A 114 14.22 6.07 -6.98
N GLN A 115 15.35 5.64 -6.40
CA GLN A 115 16.45 5.07 -7.18
C GLN A 115 16.01 3.76 -7.85
N LEU A 116 15.30 2.88 -7.12
CA LEU A 116 14.76 1.64 -7.69
C LEU A 116 13.78 1.91 -8.83
N VAL A 117 12.91 2.91 -8.68
CA VAL A 117 11.95 3.28 -9.73
C VAL A 117 12.67 3.80 -10.98
N ILE A 118 13.67 4.67 -10.80
CA ILE A 118 14.47 5.21 -11.92
C ILE A 118 15.26 4.08 -12.59
N SER A 119 15.97 3.25 -11.83
CA SER A 119 16.73 2.12 -12.38
C SER A 119 15.83 1.09 -13.09
N PHE A 120 14.60 0.89 -12.64
CA PHE A 120 13.63 0.07 -13.35
C PHE A 120 13.19 0.70 -14.66
N TYR A 121 12.97 2.02 -14.66
CA TYR A 121 12.62 2.77 -15.87
C TYR A 121 13.73 2.74 -16.93
N ASP A 122 14.99 2.77 -16.50
CA ASP A 122 16.16 2.68 -17.40
C ASP A 122 16.45 1.24 -17.85
N SER A 123 15.74 0.24 -17.32
CA SER A 123 15.94 -1.17 -17.64
C SER A 123 15.10 -1.58 -18.84
N PRO A 124 15.63 -2.41 -19.77
CA PRO A 124 14.85 -2.92 -20.91
C PRO A 124 13.62 -3.77 -20.49
N ILE A 125 13.53 -4.16 -19.22
CA ILE A 125 12.36 -4.84 -18.63
C ILE A 125 11.13 -3.90 -18.58
N SER A 126 11.30 -2.58 -18.52
CA SER A 126 10.19 -1.63 -18.53
C SER A 126 9.41 -1.64 -19.85
N ASP A 127 10.09 -1.97 -20.95
CA ASP A 127 9.57 -1.86 -22.31
C ASP A 127 8.94 -3.17 -22.82
N LEU A 128 8.96 -4.23 -22.01
CA LEU A 128 8.37 -5.51 -22.37
C LEU A 128 6.83 -5.38 -22.47
N PRO A 129 6.22 -5.80 -23.60
CA PRO A 129 4.77 -5.78 -23.74
C PRO A 129 4.13 -6.77 -22.76
N SER A 130 3.04 -6.32 -22.11
CA SER A 130 2.28 -7.05 -21.09
C SER A 130 1.23 -7.99 -21.66
#